data_AF-A0A2N2X683-F1
#
_entry.id   AF-A0A2N2X683-F1
#
_cell.length_a   1.000
_cell.length_b   1.000
_cell.length_c   1.000
_cell.angle_alpha   90.00
_cell.angle_beta   90.00
_cell.angle_gamma   90.00
#
_symmetry.space_group_name_H-M   'P 1'
#
loop_
_entity.id
_entity.type
_entity.pdbx_description
1 polymer ?
#
loop_
_entity_poly.entity_id
_entity_poly.type
_entity_poly.pdbx_seq_one_letter_code
_entity_poly.pdbx_strand_id
1 'polypeptide(L)'
;MEPTFYIDNVNIDTQYGIKVLNYDSLIAGQKQRVNTYEWPDKSGVDVDFNNIKYEAGEYTLKCIMVAATEDDIDSSMEALTYATKTKGLFVLSMRDTVFRKAFLCYRNDDISGKLYSSKNKCIYEFDLKLKGSNPNALIDYVDTGVSTNYIYSNTKGPGWLHWGDGVKEFLEHSGDYSHTYLVAGKYDVIMDIDKDAPNIAPPYVVPDFDTDKSIYDVNAYVTKPFTLELHMGEGTTSQDMYYHIIFNGVREIIYIPSGTNMATLTITREFLDVSALSYLKVETYLNSEYGTKVRFFMFKGSFKLINAGVTRFNFVNDSGTAYSYFPNEFHLGNNDIPESDINTLLEAFNSVVHYRTADPLVLDISGGTNAVPSSVTAIDTKNTMILNLQTYSDNG
;
A
#
# COMPACT_ATOMS: atom_id res chain seq x y z
N MET A 1 -10.43 -17.17 35.25
CA MET A 1 -9.21 -17.63 34.54
C MET A 1 -8.63 -16.39 33.91
N GLU A 2 -7.33 -16.15 34.00
CA GLU A 2 -6.72 -14.97 33.37
C GLU A 2 -6.76 -15.16 31.84
N PRO A 3 -7.10 -14.11 31.06
CA PRO A 3 -7.09 -14.22 29.62
C PRO A 3 -5.66 -14.36 29.10
N THR A 4 -5.53 -15.10 28.01
CA THR A 4 -4.31 -15.27 27.23
C THR A 4 -4.28 -14.28 26.08
N PHE A 5 -3.10 -13.76 25.77
CA PHE A 5 -2.90 -12.72 24.77
C PHE A 5 -2.08 -13.22 23.60
N TYR A 6 -2.49 -12.82 22.40
CA TYR A 6 -1.85 -13.22 21.16
C TYR A 6 -1.62 -12.00 20.26
N ILE A 7 -0.47 -11.96 19.60
CA ILE A 7 -0.20 -11.03 18.49
C ILE A 7 -0.10 -11.88 17.24
N ASP A 8 -1.01 -11.68 16.27
CA ASP A 8 -1.05 -12.47 15.04
C ASP A 8 -1.05 -13.98 15.31
N ASN A 9 -1.90 -14.39 16.26
CA ASN A 9 -2.04 -15.76 16.76
C ASN A 9 -0.77 -16.36 17.42
N VAL A 10 0.25 -15.55 17.69
CA VAL A 10 1.42 -15.93 18.49
C VAL A 10 1.17 -15.60 19.96
N ASN A 11 1.13 -16.62 20.83
CA ASN A 11 0.93 -16.43 22.27
C ASN A 11 2.14 -15.71 22.89
N ILE A 12 1.92 -14.52 23.43
CA ILE A 12 3.01 -13.66 23.91
C ILE A 12 3.66 -14.15 25.21
N ASP A 13 2.94 -14.94 26.02
CA ASP A 13 3.50 -15.55 27.25
C ASP A 13 4.49 -16.65 26.86
N THR A 14 4.09 -17.56 25.98
CA THR A 14 4.98 -18.66 25.58
C THR A 14 6.09 -18.25 24.63
N GLN A 15 5.85 -17.26 23.75
CA GLN A 15 6.84 -16.82 22.76
C GLN A 15 7.86 -15.85 23.34
N TYR A 16 7.42 -14.91 24.18
CA TYR A 16 8.25 -13.80 24.66
C TYR A 16 8.42 -13.79 26.19
N GLY A 17 7.79 -14.72 26.92
CA GLY A 17 7.80 -14.72 28.39
C GLY A 17 7.01 -13.57 29.01
N ILE A 18 6.04 -12.99 28.28
CA ILE A 18 5.30 -11.79 28.67
C ILE A 18 3.95 -12.16 29.29
N LYS A 19 3.72 -11.70 30.52
CA LYS A 19 2.43 -11.78 31.20
C LYS A 19 1.80 -10.40 31.30
N VAL A 20 0.51 -10.32 30.97
CA VAL A 20 -0.27 -9.09 31.09
C VAL A 20 -0.93 -9.04 32.48
N LEU A 21 -0.54 -8.04 33.27
CA LEU A 21 -1.05 -7.82 34.63
C LEU A 21 -2.32 -6.97 34.66
N ASN A 22 -2.44 -6.00 33.76
CA ASN A 22 -3.61 -5.13 33.64
C ASN A 22 -3.90 -4.82 32.17
N TYR A 23 -5.18 -4.88 31.82
CA TYR A 23 -5.71 -4.65 30.48
C TYR A 23 -7.02 -3.85 30.51
N ASP A 24 -7.27 -3.07 31.57
CA ASP A 24 -8.55 -2.38 31.78
C ASP A 24 -8.91 -1.46 30.61
N SER A 25 -7.91 -0.83 29.98
CA SER A 25 -8.11 0.03 28.81
C SER A 25 -8.63 -0.71 27.57
N LEU A 26 -8.35 -2.02 27.42
CA LEU A 26 -8.85 -2.79 26.27
C LEU A 26 -10.35 -3.08 26.36
N ILE A 27 -10.87 -3.16 27.58
CA ILE A 27 -12.29 -3.42 27.84
C ILE A 27 -13.07 -2.12 28.09
N ALA A 28 -12.38 -0.99 28.19
CA ALA A 28 -13.01 0.32 28.24
C ALA A 28 -13.79 0.59 26.93
N GLY A 29 -14.92 1.28 27.05
CA GLY A 29 -15.67 1.74 25.90
C GLY A 29 -14.86 2.75 25.08
N GLN A 30 -15.02 2.74 23.77
CA GLN A 30 -14.39 3.73 22.90
C GLN A 30 -15.03 5.10 23.10
N LYS A 31 -14.21 6.15 23.12
CA LYS A 31 -14.70 7.51 23.21
C LYS A 31 -15.40 7.88 21.90
N GLN A 32 -16.62 8.39 22.00
CA GLN A 32 -17.32 8.94 20.84
C GLN A 32 -16.60 10.20 20.34
N ARG A 33 -16.36 10.28 19.04
CA ARG A 33 -15.93 11.50 18.37
C ARG A 33 -17.13 12.45 18.28
N VAL A 34 -17.05 13.54 19.02
CA VAL A 34 -18.13 14.53 19.10
C VAL A 34 -17.95 15.55 17.98
N ASN A 35 -18.67 15.37 16.87
CA ASN A 35 -18.79 16.40 15.84
C ASN A 35 -19.88 17.39 16.28
N THR A 36 -19.45 18.60 16.62
CA THR A 36 -20.33 19.65 17.14
C THR A 36 -20.28 20.88 16.27
N TYR A 37 -21.42 21.54 16.12
CA TYR A 37 -21.55 22.85 15.50
C TYR A 37 -22.19 23.82 16.50
N GLU A 38 -21.46 24.88 16.86
CA GLU A 38 -21.99 25.95 17.72
C GLU A 38 -22.69 27.01 16.86
N TRP A 39 -23.93 27.34 17.20
CA TRP A 39 -24.71 28.33 16.46
C TRP A 39 -24.26 29.75 16.85
N PRO A 40 -23.81 30.61 15.91
CA PRO A 40 -23.31 31.94 16.25
C PRO A 40 -24.36 32.86 16.89
N ASP A 41 -25.64 32.59 16.60
CA ASP A 41 -26.79 33.43 16.95
C ASP A 41 -27.73 32.78 17.99
N LYS A 42 -27.44 31.56 18.45
CA LYS A 42 -28.30 30.82 19.39
C LYS A 42 -27.49 30.20 20.52
N SER A 43 -28.08 30.13 21.70
CA SER A 43 -27.51 29.34 22.80
C SER A 43 -27.72 27.86 22.52
N GLY A 44 -26.65 27.14 22.17
CA GLY A 44 -26.69 25.67 22.02
C GLY A 44 -25.67 25.14 21.01
N VAL A 45 -25.49 23.82 21.05
CA VAL A 45 -24.58 23.08 20.17
C VAL A 45 -25.39 21.99 19.46
N ASP A 46 -25.28 21.91 18.13
CA ASP A 46 -25.85 20.81 17.35
C ASP A 46 -24.88 19.63 17.31
N VAL A 47 -25.41 18.42 17.52
CA VAL A 47 -24.64 17.17 17.49
C VAL A 47 -25.24 16.28 16.41
N ASP A 48 -24.42 15.88 15.44
CA ASP A 48 -24.86 14.98 14.38
C ASP A 48 -24.98 13.54 14.90
N PHE A 49 -26.21 13.13 15.21
CA PHE A 49 -26.52 11.76 15.63
C PHE A 49 -26.58 10.76 14.48
N ASN A 50 -26.58 11.20 13.22
CA ASN A 50 -26.64 10.30 12.06
C ASN A 50 -25.27 9.73 11.69
N ASN A 51 -24.19 10.29 12.23
CA ASN A 51 -22.82 9.92 11.92
C ASN A 51 -21.96 9.81 13.19
N ILE A 52 -22.39 8.97 14.13
CA ILE A 52 -21.65 8.71 15.37
C ILE A 52 -20.37 7.93 15.02
N LYS A 53 -19.23 8.62 15.08
CA LYS A 53 -17.91 8.01 14.93
C LYS A 53 -17.26 7.80 16.29
N TYR A 54 -16.38 6.82 16.39
CA TYR A 54 -15.54 6.62 17.58
C TYR A 54 -14.12 7.15 17.33
N GLU A 55 -13.48 7.66 18.37
CA GLU A 55 -12.05 7.95 18.34
C GLU A 55 -11.27 6.62 18.29
N ALA A 56 -10.06 6.68 17.72
CA ALA A 56 -9.13 5.56 17.78
C ALA A 56 -8.81 5.25 19.25
N GLY A 57 -9.05 4.02 19.68
CA GLY A 57 -8.81 3.60 21.05
C GLY A 57 -7.34 3.60 21.41
N GLU A 58 -7.00 4.11 22.59
CA GLU A 58 -5.67 3.99 23.17
C GLU A 58 -5.70 2.93 24.25
N TYR A 59 -4.83 1.94 24.13
CA TYR A 59 -4.76 0.80 25.03
C TYR A 59 -3.40 0.76 25.71
N THR A 60 -3.38 0.51 27.01
CA THR A 60 -2.17 0.28 27.78
C THR A 60 -2.26 -1.08 28.44
N LEU A 61 -1.38 -1.98 28.04
CA LEU A 61 -1.20 -3.26 28.70
C LEU A 61 -0.05 -3.14 29.69
N LYS A 62 -0.32 -3.29 30.98
CA LYS A 62 0.75 -3.41 31.98
C LYS A 62 1.28 -4.83 31.93
N CYS A 63 2.56 -4.97 31.59
CA CYS A 63 3.20 -6.24 31.32
C CYS A 63 4.36 -6.50 32.28
N ILE A 64 4.61 -7.78 32.55
CA ILE A 64 5.88 -8.25 33.11
C ILE A 64 6.48 -9.31 32.20
N MET A 65 7.80 -9.27 32.07
CA MET A 65 8.59 -10.34 31.46
C MET A 65 9.48 -10.96 32.53
N VAL A 66 9.55 -12.30 32.56
CA VAL A 66 10.37 -13.03 33.54
C VAL A 66 11.34 -13.95 32.80
N ALA A 67 12.63 -13.79 33.06
CA ALA A 67 13.66 -14.63 32.46
C ALA A 67 14.77 -14.98 33.46
N ALA A 68 15.67 -15.89 33.06
CA ALA A 68 16.80 -16.31 33.88
C ALA A 68 17.91 -15.24 33.90
N THR A 69 18.18 -14.63 32.75
CA THR A 69 19.24 -13.63 32.55
C THR A 69 18.69 -12.32 31.96
N GLU A 70 19.50 -11.26 32.01
CA GLU A 70 19.17 -9.98 31.36
C GLU A 70 19.22 -10.10 29.83
N ASP A 71 20.15 -10.89 29.29
CA ASP A 71 20.27 -11.16 27.85
C ASP A 71 19.01 -11.83 27.27
N ASP A 72 18.37 -12.72 28.04
CA ASP A 72 17.10 -13.34 27.65
C ASP A 72 15.96 -12.32 27.55
N ILE A 73 15.95 -11.32 28.46
CA ILE A 73 14.97 -10.23 28.44
C ILE A 73 15.22 -9.33 27.22
N ASP A 74 16.48 -8.96 26.98
CA ASP A 74 16.85 -8.12 25.84
C ASP A 74 16.44 -8.78 24.51
N SER A 75 16.80 -10.05 24.33
CA SER A 75 16.43 -10.84 23.14
C SER A 75 14.91 -10.93 22.94
N SER A 76 14.15 -11.14 24.02
CA SER A 76 12.69 -11.22 23.96
C SER A 76 12.04 -9.87 23.68
N MET A 77 12.60 -8.78 24.22
CA MET A 77 12.15 -7.42 23.96
C MET A 77 12.46 -6.96 22.54
N GLU A 78 13.61 -7.34 21.99
CA GLU A 78 13.95 -7.10 20.58
C GLU A 78 12.97 -7.84 19.67
N ALA A 79 12.68 -9.11 19.95
CA ALA A 79 11.72 -9.90 19.18
C ALA A 79 10.29 -9.31 19.22
N LEU A 80 9.82 -8.88 20.40
CA LEU A 80 8.54 -8.18 20.54
C LEU A 80 8.53 -6.86 19.77
N THR A 81 9.60 -6.07 19.88
CA THR A 81 9.73 -4.78 19.21
C THR A 81 9.73 -4.98 17.70
N TYR A 82 10.46 -5.97 17.20
CA TYR A 82 10.45 -6.33 15.79
C TYR A 82 9.04 -6.70 15.33
N ALA A 83 8.37 -7.63 16.02
CA ALA A 83 7.03 -8.09 15.68
C ALA A 83 5.98 -6.96 15.63
N THR A 84 6.08 -6.00 16.55
CA THR A 84 5.10 -4.90 16.67
C THR A 84 5.46 -3.66 15.85
N LYS A 85 6.74 -3.43 15.54
CA LYS A 85 7.21 -2.25 14.79
C LYS A 85 7.26 -2.50 13.29
N THR A 86 7.79 -3.63 12.83
CA THR A 86 8.01 -3.85 11.39
C THR A 86 6.73 -4.11 10.63
N LYS A 87 5.75 -4.77 11.25
CA LYS A 87 4.43 -5.04 10.65
C LYS A 87 3.55 -3.79 10.54
N GLY A 88 3.79 -2.79 11.39
CA GLY A 88 2.91 -1.64 11.57
C GLY A 88 1.61 -2.05 12.27
N LEU A 89 0.66 -2.60 11.51
CA LEU A 89 -0.62 -3.11 12.01
C LEU A 89 -0.57 -4.61 12.27
N PHE A 90 -1.13 -5.04 13.40
CA PHE A 90 -1.24 -6.44 13.80
C PHE A 90 -2.54 -6.71 14.55
N VAL A 91 -2.94 -7.98 14.60
CA VAL A 91 -4.13 -8.41 15.34
C VAL A 91 -3.73 -8.78 16.77
N LEU A 92 -4.19 -8.00 17.74
CA LEU A 92 -4.12 -8.35 19.15
C LEU A 92 -5.37 -9.13 19.53
N SER A 93 -5.21 -10.36 20.03
CA SER A 93 -6.32 -11.19 20.50
C SER A 93 -6.23 -11.43 22.00
N MET A 94 -7.35 -11.28 22.70
CA MET A 94 -7.54 -11.60 24.11
C MET A 94 -8.53 -12.76 24.21
N ARG A 95 -8.08 -13.90 24.73
CA ARG A 95 -8.84 -15.16 24.73
C ARG A 95 -8.87 -15.80 26.11
N ASP A 96 -10.05 -16.20 26.55
CA ASP A 96 -10.23 -17.14 27.67
C ASP A 96 -11.20 -18.27 27.26
N THR A 97 -11.73 -19.03 28.22
CA THR A 97 -12.63 -20.15 27.96
C THR A 97 -14.06 -19.74 27.55
N VAL A 98 -14.47 -18.51 27.84
CA VAL A 98 -15.84 -17.97 27.66
C VAL A 98 -15.86 -16.75 26.73
N PHE A 99 -14.72 -16.10 26.58
CA PHE A 99 -14.60 -14.78 25.98
C PHE A 99 -13.45 -14.73 24.98
N ARG A 100 -13.70 -14.08 23.87
CA ARG A 100 -12.74 -13.82 22.80
C ARG A 100 -12.98 -12.42 22.27
N LYS A 101 -11.94 -11.59 22.26
CA LYS A 101 -11.93 -10.28 21.61
C LYS A 101 -10.67 -10.11 20.79
N ALA A 102 -10.80 -9.40 19.68
CA ALA A 102 -9.69 -9.03 18.83
C ALA A 102 -9.69 -7.53 18.58
N PHE A 103 -8.49 -6.98 18.34
CA PHE A 103 -8.27 -5.58 18.09
C PHE A 103 -7.25 -5.47 16.96
N LEU A 104 -7.55 -4.63 15.96
CA LEU A 104 -6.56 -4.22 14.98
C LEU A 104 -5.81 -3.01 15.54
N CYS A 105 -4.53 -3.19 15.86
CA CYS A 105 -3.75 -2.17 16.53
C CYS A 105 -2.33 -2.04 15.98
N TYR A 106 -1.70 -0.92 16.32
CA TYR A 106 -0.29 -0.69 16.14
C TYR A 106 0.32 -0.15 17.43
N ARG A 107 1.65 -0.19 17.52
CA ARG A 107 2.40 0.34 18.66
C ARG A 107 2.39 1.87 18.62
N ASN A 108 1.92 2.52 19.70
CA ASN A 108 1.79 3.99 19.74
C ASN A 108 3.05 4.70 20.23
N ASP A 109 3.88 4.01 21.02
CA ASP A 109 5.00 4.62 21.75
C ASP A 109 6.16 3.61 21.87
N ASP A 110 7.33 4.08 22.28
CA ASP A 110 8.43 3.17 22.59
C ASP A 110 8.17 2.40 23.89
N ILE A 111 8.63 1.14 23.91
CA ILE A 111 8.48 0.30 25.10
C ILE A 111 9.58 0.69 26.08
N SER A 112 9.15 1.21 27.23
CA SER A 112 10.05 1.57 28.33
C SER A 112 9.54 0.93 29.63
N GLY A 113 10.48 0.57 30.49
CA GLY A 113 10.19 -0.25 31.66
C GLY A 113 11.30 -0.22 32.70
N LYS A 114 11.09 -0.97 33.77
CA LYS A 114 12.02 -1.13 34.89
C LYS A 114 12.50 -2.57 34.97
N LEU A 115 13.82 -2.73 34.98
CA LEU A 115 14.48 -4.01 35.16
C LEU A 115 14.80 -4.24 36.63
N TYR A 116 14.40 -5.41 37.14
CA TYR A 116 14.72 -5.91 38.47
C TYR A 116 15.54 -7.19 38.30
N SER A 117 16.81 -7.12 38.65
CA SER A 117 17.76 -8.23 38.46
C SER A 117 18.16 -8.86 39.80
N SER A 118 18.23 -10.19 39.81
CA SER A 118 18.76 -10.99 40.92
C SER A 118 19.54 -12.16 40.34
N LYS A 119 20.40 -12.79 41.15
CA LYS A 119 21.42 -13.76 40.72
C LYS A 119 20.94 -14.87 39.76
N ASN A 120 19.66 -15.25 39.75
CA ASN A 120 19.10 -16.27 38.86
C ASN A 120 17.70 -15.92 38.31
N LYS A 121 17.31 -14.64 38.39
CA LYS A 121 15.96 -14.23 37.99
C LYS A 121 15.96 -12.74 37.68
N CYS A 122 15.52 -12.43 36.47
CA CYS A 122 15.31 -11.08 36.00
C CYS A 122 13.81 -10.87 35.74
N ILE A 123 13.31 -9.70 36.13
CA ILE A 123 11.92 -9.28 35.91
C ILE A 123 11.96 -7.91 35.25
N TYR A 124 11.29 -7.76 34.12
CA TYR A 124 11.14 -6.48 33.44
C TYR A 124 9.66 -6.07 33.44
N GLU A 125 9.33 -4.97 34.12
CA GLU A 125 7.97 -4.40 34.17
C GLU A 125 7.89 -3.24 33.17
N PHE A 126 6.90 -3.25 32.28
CA PHE A 126 6.72 -2.23 31.25
C PHE A 126 5.26 -2.05 30.87
N ASP A 127 4.96 -0.89 30.27
CA ASP A 127 3.65 -0.61 29.70
C ASP A 127 3.72 -0.72 28.16
N LEU A 128 2.95 -1.63 27.59
CA LEU A 128 2.78 -1.73 26.14
C LEU A 128 1.61 -0.85 25.70
N LYS A 129 1.95 0.34 25.18
CA LYS A 129 0.98 1.31 24.65
C LYS A 129 0.65 1.02 23.19
N LEU A 130 -0.62 0.78 22.93
CA LEU A 130 -1.16 0.43 21.63
C LEU A 130 -2.24 1.42 21.23
N LYS A 131 -2.47 1.54 19.93
CA LYS A 131 -3.56 2.34 19.37
C LYS A 131 -4.35 1.51 18.37
N GLY A 132 -5.68 1.53 18.49
CA GLY A 132 -6.58 0.89 17.56
C GLY A 132 -6.63 1.63 16.23
N SER A 133 -6.53 0.91 15.11
CA SER A 133 -6.64 1.50 13.77
C SER A 133 -8.08 1.91 13.47
N ASN A 134 -9.00 0.95 13.63
CA ASN A 134 -10.40 1.12 13.30
C ASN A 134 -11.28 0.45 14.37
N PRO A 135 -11.96 1.23 15.24
CA PRO A 135 -12.84 0.68 16.27
C PRO A 135 -14.10 0.01 15.72
N ASN A 136 -14.43 0.25 14.44
CA ASN A 136 -15.61 -0.27 13.74
C ASN A 136 -15.29 -1.43 12.78
N ALA A 137 -14.05 -1.92 12.75
CA ALA A 137 -13.66 -3.03 11.90
C ALA A 137 -14.53 -4.27 12.15
N LEU A 138 -14.81 -5.03 11.09
CA LEU A 138 -15.54 -6.29 11.22
C LEU A 138 -14.58 -7.35 11.75
N ILE A 139 -15.00 -8.08 12.79
CA ILE A 139 -14.21 -9.12 13.43
C ILE A 139 -14.98 -10.43 13.27
N ASP A 140 -14.30 -11.46 12.77
CA ASP A 140 -14.81 -12.82 12.73
C ASP A 140 -13.89 -13.77 13.50
N TYR A 141 -14.50 -14.70 14.23
CA TYR A 141 -13.83 -15.64 15.12
C TYR A 141 -13.80 -17.01 14.46
N VAL A 142 -12.70 -17.29 13.79
CA VAL A 142 -12.50 -18.52 13.05
C VAL A 142 -11.97 -19.59 14.02
N ASP A 143 -12.74 -20.66 14.16
CA ASP A 143 -12.40 -21.88 14.93
C ASP A 143 -12.34 -23.09 13.98
N THR A 144 -11.68 -22.94 12.83
CA THR A 144 -11.72 -23.93 11.74
C THR A 144 -10.42 -24.71 11.57
N GLY A 145 -10.44 -25.65 10.62
CA GLY A 145 -9.22 -26.28 10.09
C GLY A 145 -8.34 -25.29 9.34
N VAL A 146 -7.43 -25.80 8.50
CA VAL A 146 -6.38 -25.01 7.84
C VAL A 146 -6.87 -24.00 6.81
N SER A 147 -8.17 -23.79 6.55
CA SER A 147 -8.61 -22.80 5.55
C SER A 147 -9.95 -22.16 5.88
N THR A 148 -10.12 -20.91 5.44
CA THR A 148 -11.36 -20.11 5.54
C THR A 148 -11.56 -19.29 4.26
N ASN A 149 -12.81 -18.90 3.97
CA ASN A 149 -13.18 -18.13 2.78
C ASN A 149 -14.16 -17.00 3.16
N TYR A 150 -13.92 -15.80 2.67
CA TYR A 150 -14.78 -14.62 2.84
C TYR A 150 -15.27 -14.11 1.51
N ILE A 151 -16.57 -13.80 1.45
CA ILE A 151 -17.15 -13.12 0.30
C ILE A 151 -17.13 -11.63 0.61
N TYR A 152 -16.33 -10.88 -0.12
CA TYR A 152 -16.30 -9.42 -0.03
C TYR A 152 -17.18 -8.83 -1.11
N SER A 153 -18.19 -8.04 -0.72
CA SER A 153 -18.91 -7.17 -1.65
C SER A 153 -18.32 -5.77 -1.53
N ASN A 154 -17.62 -5.29 -2.55
CA ASN A 154 -16.99 -3.97 -2.65
C ASN A 154 -18.01 -2.82 -2.76
N THR A 155 -19.05 -2.87 -1.93
CA THR A 155 -20.05 -1.80 -1.81
C THR A 155 -19.54 -0.62 -0.99
N LYS A 156 -18.37 -0.76 -0.36
CA LYS A 156 -17.78 0.21 0.58
C LYS A 156 -16.40 0.72 0.17
N GLY A 157 -15.91 0.36 -1.02
CA GLY A 157 -14.57 0.74 -1.49
C GLY A 157 -13.49 -0.28 -1.09
N PRO A 158 -12.23 -0.05 -1.45
CA PRO A 158 -11.15 -0.98 -1.12
C PRO A 158 -10.97 -1.11 0.40
N GLY A 159 -10.53 -2.29 0.85
CA GLY A 159 -10.28 -2.57 2.26
C GLY A 159 -9.06 -3.45 2.50
N TRP A 160 -8.76 -3.72 3.76
CA TRP A 160 -7.74 -4.70 4.15
C TRP A 160 -8.35 -5.83 4.96
N LEU A 161 -7.92 -7.06 4.67
CA LEU A 161 -8.25 -8.23 5.44
C LEU A 161 -7.02 -8.70 6.20
N HIS A 162 -7.11 -8.76 7.52
CA HIS A 162 -6.08 -9.27 8.41
C HIS A 162 -6.48 -10.67 8.86
N TRP A 163 -5.74 -11.68 8.41
CA TRP A 163 -6.10 -13.09 8.62
C TRP A 163 -5.86 -13.61 10.04
N GLY A 164 -5.25 -12.78 10.89
CA GLY A 164 -4.98 -13.08 12.29
C GLY A 164 -3.72 -13.90 12.52
N ASP A 165 -2.95 -14.23 11.48
CA ASP A 165 -1.66 -14.94 11.54
C ASP A 165 -0.47 -14.08 11.05
N GLY A 166 -0.72 -12.79 10.85
CA GLY A 166 0.25 -11.81 10.36
C GLY A 166 0.21 -11.63 8.85
N VAL A 167 -0.55 -12.44 8.12
CA VAL A 167 -0.84 -12.20 6.69
C VAL A 167 -1.97 -11.18 6.58
N LYS A 168 -1.82 -10.28 5.61
CA LYS A 168 -2.84 -9.32 5.21
C LYS A 168 -3.06 -9.38 3.71
N GLU A 169 -4.29 -9.11 3.30
CA GLU A 169 -4.69 -9.10 1.90
C GLU A 169 -5.46 -7.83 1.56
N PHE A 170 -5.17 -7.25 0.40
CA PHE A 170 -5.84 -6.05 -0.08
C PHE A 170 -7.10 -6.43 -0.86
N LEU A 171 -8.24 -5.88 -0.44
CA LEU A 171 -9.55 -6.16 -1.01
C LEU A 171 -9.91 -5.11 -2.07
N GLU A 172 -9.32 -5.22 -3.26
CA GLU A 172 -9.50 -4.21 -4.33
C GLU A 172 -10.90 -4.25 -4.98
N HIS A 173 -11.54 -5.42 -5.05
CA HIS A 173 -12.80 -5.62 -5.75
C HIS A 173 -13.69 -6.64 -5.03
N SER A 174 -14.96 -6.72 -5.44
CA SER A 174 -15.85 -7.75 -4.91
C SER A 174 -15.34 -9.12 -5.34
N GLY A 175 -15.26 -10.08 -4.42
CA GLY A 175 -14.74 -11.40 -4.73
C GLY A 175 -14.71 -12.33 -3.52
N ASP A 176 -14.29 -13.56 -3.80
CA ASP A 176 -14.04 -14.57 -2.79
C ASP A 176 -12.55 -14.52 -2.43
N TYR A 177 -12.28 -14.32 -1.14
CA TYR A 177 -10.94 -14.24 -0.57
C TYR A 177 -10.74 -15.44 0.34
N SER A 178 -9.79 -16.30 0.00
CA SER A 178 -9.51 -17.52 0.74
C SER A 178 -8.11 -17.50 1.32
N HIS A 179 -7.97 -17.98 2.55
CA HIS A 179 -6.68 -18.14 3.19
C HIS A 179 -6.48 -19.55 3.70
N THR A 180 -5.23 -20.01 3.65
CA THR A 180 -4.82 -21.32 4.19
C THR A 180 -3.79 -21.11 5.28
N TYR A 181 -4.19 -21.40 6.52
CA TYR A 181 -3.34 -21.36 7.70
C TYR A 181 -2.34 -22.51 7.72
N LEU A 182 -1.12 -22.23 8.17
CA LEU A 182 -0.07 -23.23 8.32
C LEU A 182 -0.43 -24.32 9.33
N VAL A 183 -1.20 -23.98 10.37
CA VAL A 183 -1.59 -24.87 11.45
C VAL A 183 -3.09 -24.67 11.73
N ALA A 184 -3.81 -25.75 12.03
CA ALA A 184 -5.19 -25.62 12.49
C ALA A 184 -5.23 -24.92 13.85
N GLY A 185 -6.18 -24.01 14.06
CA GLY A 185 -6.20 -23.20 15.27
C GLY A 185 -7.33 -22.19 15.32
N LYS A 186 -7.25 -21.32 16.32
CA LYS A 186 -8.19 -20.20 16.50
C LYS A 186 -7.59 -18.95 15.89
N TYR A 187 -8.23 -18.38 14.88
CA TYR A 187 -7.78 -17.17 14.18
C TYR A 187 -8.79 -16.05 14.30
N ASP A 188 -8.32 -14.85 14.61
CA ASP A 188 -9.15 -13.66 14.75
C ASP A 188 -8.98 -12.84 13.47
N VAL A 189 -9.94 -12.94 12.56
CA VAL A 189 -9.89 -12.27 11.27
C VAL A 189 -10.52 -10.90 11.41
N ILE A 190 -9.81 -9.86 10.96
CA ILE A 190 -10.30 -8.49 11.02
C ILE A 190 -10.34 -7.90 9.61
N MET A 191 -11.52 -7.47 9.17
CA MET A 191 -11.70 -6.72 7.94
C MET A 191 -11.77 -5.23 8.28
N ASP A 192 -10.71 -4.51 7.89
CA ASP A 192 -10.60 -3.06 8.02
C ASP A 192 -11.28 -2.39 6.81
N ILE A 193 -12.57 -2.13 6.98
CA ILE A 193 -13.41 -1.40 6.02
C ILE A 193 -14.17 -0.29 6.76
N ASP A 194 -14.42 0.82 6.08
CA ASP A 194 -15.27 1.88 6.61
C ASP A 194 -16.73 1.40 6.65
N LYS A 195 -17.22 1.13 7.86
CA LYS A 195 -18.57 0.60 8.09
C LYS A 195 -19.69 1.64 7.89
N ASP A 196 -19.35 2.93 7.82
CA ASP A 196 -20.30 4.04 8.00
C ASP A 196 -20.84 4.69 6.71
N ALA A 197 -20.94 3.97 5.59
CA ALA A 197 -21.78 4.43 4.49
C ALA A 197 -23.21 3.87 4.70
N PRO A 198 -24.21 4.68 5.11
CA PRO A 198 -25.58 4.23 5.16
C PRO A 198 -26.05 3.86 3.75
N ASN A 199 -27.07 2.99 3.63
CA ASN A 199 -27.78 2.78 2.38
C ASN A 199 -28.23 4.13 1.80
N ILE A 200 -27.50 4.65 0.82
CA ILE A 200 -27.89 5.80 0.02
C ILE A 200 -27.66 5.43 -1.44
N ALA A 201 -28.74 5.54 -2.21
CA ALA A 201 -28.80 5.42 -3.65
C ALA A 201 -27.76 6.34 -4.36
N PRO A 202 -27.30 6.00 -5.57
CA PRO A 202 -26.17 6.66 -6.22
C PRO A 202 -26.53 8.02 -6.86
N PRO A 203 -25.55 8.85 -7.24
CA PRO A 203 -24.34 9.23 -6.52
C PRO A 203 -24.33 10.75 -6.28
N TYR A 204 -23.95 11.19 -5.08
CA TYR A 204 -23.46 12.55 -4.88
C TYR A 204 -21.94 12.49 -4.83
N VAL A 205 -21.33 13.15 -5.80
CA VAL A 205 -19.87 13.30 -5.94
C VAL A 205 -19.35 14.05 -4.71
N VAL A 206 -18.43 13.43 -3.97
CA VAL A 206 -17.59 14.13 -2.99
C VAL A 206 -16.47 14.81 -3.79
N PRO A 207 -16.29 16.13 -3.71
CA PRO A 207 -15.06 16.76 -4.17
C PRO A 207 -14.06 16.72 -3.01
N ASP A 208 -13.00 15.95 -3.17
CA ASP A 208 -11.74 16.27 -2.50
C ASP A 208 -10.59 15.78 -3.38
N PHE A 209 -10.29 16.57 -4.41
CA PHE A 209 -9.00 16.51 -5.09
C PHE A 209 -8.12 17.57 -4.45
N ASP A 210 -7.11 17.10 -3.73
CA ASP A 210 -5.89 17.85 -3.47
C ASP A 210 -5.24 18.12 -4.84
N THR A 211 -5.45 19.31 -5.39
CA THR A 211 -5.20 19.67 -6.81
C THR A 211 -3.74 19.69 -7.22
N ASP A 212 -2.81 19.36 -6.32
CA ASP A 212 -1.36 19.45 -6.55
C ASP A 212 -0.64 18.09 -6.58
N LYS A 213 -1.36 16.97 -6.69
CA LYS A 213 -0.76 15.63 -6.61
C LYS A 213 -0.83 14.83 -7.92
N SER A 214 0.37 14.35 -8.30
CA SER A 214 0.72 13.35 -9.32
C SER A 214 0.31 13.63 -10.76
N ILE A 215 1.31 13.71 -11.64
CA ILE A 215 1.07 13.83 -13.09
C ILE A 215 1.23 12.47 -13.79
N TYR A 216 1.93 11.47 -13.20
CA TYR A 216 2.06 10.12 -13.78
C TYR A 216 2.31 9.04 -12.71
N ASP A 217 1.56 7.93 -12.79
CA ASP A 217 1.75 6.73 -11.98
C ASP A 217 2.02 5.50 -12.87
N VAL A 218 3.24 4.95 -12.78
CA VAL A 218 3.58 3.65 -13.39
C VAL A 218 3.56 2.58 -12.31
N ASN A 219 2.64 1.62 -12.43
CA ASN A 219 2.46 0.52 -11.48
C ASN A 219 2.85 -0.81 -12.13
N ALA A 220 3.81 -1.53 -11.57
CA ALA A 220 4.22 -2.85 -12.04
C ALA A 220 4.34 -3.85 -10.89
N TYR A 221 3.91 -5.09 -11.15
CA TYR A 221 4.12 -6.22 -10.24
C TYR A 221 5.23 -7.11 -10.77
N VAL A 222 6.36 -7.13 -10.07
CA VAL A 222 7.59 -7.82 -10.48
C VAL A 222 7.83 -9.07 -9.64
N THR A 223 8.38 -10.11 -10.26
CA THR A 223 8.57 -11.44 -9.63
C THR A 223 10.01 -11.94 -9.76
N LYS A 224 10.88 -11.18 -10.41
CA LYS A 224 12.30 -11.51 -10.62
C LYS A 224 13.17 -10.30 -10.35
N PRO A 225 14.45 -10.51 -10.03
CA PRO A 225 15.43 -9.43 -10.01
C PRO A 225 15.42 -8.66 -11.32
N PHE A 226 15.48 -7.33 -11.23
CA PHE A 226 15.39 -6.48 -12.41
C PHE A 226 16.20 -5.21 -12.25
N THR A 227 16.48 -4.60 -13.40
CA THR A 227 17.10 -3.29 -13.49
C THR A 227 16.07 -2.30 -14.02
N LEU A 228 15.73 -1.30 -13.21
CA LEU A 228 14.97 -0.14 -13.66
C LEU A 228 15.94 0.83 -14.32
N GLU A 229 15.72 1.12 -15.61
CA GLU A 229 16.40 2.21 -16.30
C GLU A 229 15.41 3.31 -16.66
N LEU A 230 15.66 4.51 -16.13
CA LEU A 230 14.99 5.74 -16.54
C LEU A 230 15.96 6.56 -17.36
N HIS A 231 15.70 6.67 -18.66
CA HIS A 231 16.44 7.56 -19.54
C HIS A 231 15.63 8.83 -19.72
N MET A 232 16.21 9.96 -19.34
CA MET A 232 15.57 11.25 -19.52
C MET A 232 16.07 11.85 -20.83
N GLY A 233 15.17 12.28 -21.70
CA GLY A 233 15.56 12.74 -23.04
C GLY A 233 16.39 14.00 -23.08
N GLU A 234 16.76 14.42 -24.28
CA GLU A 234 17.47 15.68 -24.52
C GLU A 234 16.65 16.88 -24.02
N GLY A 235 17.24 17.70 -23.16
CA GLY A 235 16.62 18.90 -22.62
C GLY A 235 17.33 19.40 -21.36
N THR A 236 16.98 20.60 -20.91
CA THR A 236 17.41 21.14 -19.61
C THR A 236 16.19 21.35 -18.75
N THR A 237 16.23 20.90 -17.50
CA THR A 237 15.12 21.12 -16.55
C THR A 237 14.96 22.61 -16.26
N SER A 238 13.74 23.13 -16.34
CA SER A 238 13.46 24.53 -15.96
C SER A 238 13.10 24.68 -14.47
N GLN A 239 12.86 23.56 -13.78
CA GLN A 239 12.42 23.47 -12.39
C GLN A 239 13.06 22.24 -11.75
N ASP A 240 13.06 22.24 -10.42
CA ASP A 240 13.44 21.09 -9.63
C ASP A 240 12.42 19.97 -9.82
N MET A 241 12.92 18.76 -10.06
CA MET A 241 12.10 17.56 -10.25
C MET A 241 12.44 16.51 -9.20
N TYR A 242 11.42 15.77 -8.76
CA TYR A 242 11.57 14.65 -7.85
C TYR A 242 10.94 13.41 -8.46
N TYR A 243 11.70 12.32 -8.48
CA TYR A 243 11.20 10.99 -8.79
C TYR A 243 11.07 10.20 -7.50
N HIS A 244 9.87 9.72 -7.20
CA HIS A 244 9.68 8.76 -6.14
C HIS A 244 9.63 7.37 -6.75
N ILE A 245 10.60 6.54 -6.40
CA ILE A 245 10.60 5.12 -6.73
C ILE A 245 10.17 4.39 -5.46
N ILE A 246 8.97 3.82 -5.47
CA ILE A 246 8.42 3.08 -4.34
C ILE A 246 8.47 1.60 -4.68
N PHE A 247 9.25 0.84 -3.93
CA PHE A 247 9.37 -0.61 -4.08
C PHE A 247 9.03 -1.29 -2.76
N ASN A 248 7.98 -2.12 -2.74
CA ASN A 248 7.49 -2.80 -1.52
C ASN A 248 7.27 -1.85 -0.32
N GLY A 249 6.78 -0.65 -0.59
CA GLY A 249 6.53 0.38 0.43
C GLY A 249 7.77 1.17 0.86
N VAL A 250 8.98 0.79 0.40
CA VAL A 250 10.20 1.59 0.58
C VAL A 250 10.25 2.66 -0.50
N ARG A 251 10.32 3.93 -0.09
CA ARG A 251 10.39 5.08 -0.99
C ARG A 251 11.83 5.56 -1.13
N GLU A 252 12.35 5.55 -2.35
CA GLU A 252 13.56 6.27 -2.75
C GLU A 252 13.14 7.57 -3.46
N ILE A 253 13.79 8.68 -3.12
CA ILE A 253 13.55 9.99 -3.74
C ILE A 253 14.80 10.38 -4.52
N ILE A 254 14.65 10.59 -5.83
CA ILE A 254 15.71 11.10 -6.69
C ILE A 254 15.39 12.55 -7.00
N TYR A 255 16.28 13.44 -6.54
CA TYR A 255 16.19 14.87 -6.77
C TYR A 255 17.02 15.28 -7.98
N ILE A 256 16.41 16.04 -8.89
CA ILE A 256 17.05 16.59 -10.08
C ILE A 256 16.87 18.10 -10.03
N PRO A 257 17.96 18.87 -9.80
CA PRO A 257 17.84 20.31 -9.71
C PRO A 257 17.49 20.93 -11.06
N SER A 258 16.86 22.10 -11.02
CA SER A 258 16.70 22.99 -12.17
C SER A 258 18.04 23.29 -12.84
N GLY A 259 18.02 23.43 -14.16
CA GLY A 259 19.22 23.65 -14.97
C GLY A 259 20.02 22.37 -15.28
N THR A 260 19.57 21.20 -14.84
CA THR A 260 20.23 19.93 -15.15
C THR A 260 20.03 19.59 -16.63
N ASN A 261 21.13 19.36 -17.34
CA ASN A 261 21.09 18.80 -18.69
C ASN A 261 20.76 17.31 -18.60
N MET A 262 19.63 16.95 -19.19
CA MET A 262 19.01 15.64 -19.10
C MET A 262 19.51 14.66 -20.15
N ALA A 263 20.21 15.14 -21.19
CA ALA A 263 20.63 14.35 -22.35
C ALA A 263 21.49 13.12 -22.01
N THR A 264 22.01 13.02 -20.78
CA THR A 264 22.82 11.89 -20.32
C THR A 264 22.38 11.34 -18.96
N LEU A 265 21.20 11.73 -18.45
CA LEU A 265 20.75 11.23 -17.15
C LEU A 265 20.08 9.87 -17.33
N THR A 266 20.85 8.82 -17.06
CA THR A 266 20.35 7.45 -16.89
C THR A 266 20.33 7.12 -15.40
N ILE A 267 19.16 6.82 -14.87
CA ILE A 267 19.01 6.28 -13.52
C ILE A 267 18.89 4.77 -13.67
N THR A 268 19.90 4.06 -13.17
CA THR A 268 19.91 2.59 -13.13
C THR A 268 19.76 2.13 -11.68
N ARG A 269 18.77 1.26 -11.43
CA ARG A 269 18.53 0.66 -10.12
C ARG A 269 18.32 -0.84 -10.23
N GLU A 270 19.16 -1.60 -9.54
CA GLU A 270 19.04 -3.05 -9.43
C GLU A 270 18.23 -3.43 -8.19
N PHE A 271 17.21 -4.24 -8.40
CA PHE A 271 16.40 -4.82 -7.33
C PHE A 271 16.69 -6.32 -7.30
N LEU A 272 17.57 -6.75 -6.38
CA LEU A 272 18.06 -8.13 -6.32
C LEU A 272 17.25 -9.04 -5.39
N ASP A 273 16.54 -8.45 -4.42
CA ASP A 273 15.71 -9.19 -3.45
C ASP A 273 14.23 -9.07 -3.82
N VAL A 274 13.82 -9.91 -4.77
CA VAL A 274 12.42 -10.05 -5.19
C VAL A 274 11.96 -11.45 -4.77
N SER A 275 11.81 -11.66 -3.47
CA SER A 275 11.44 -12.97 -2.89
C SER A 275 9.93 -13.26 -2.96
N ALA A 276 9.11 -12.26 -3.32
CA ALA A 276 7.66 -12.37 -3.49
C ALA A 276 7.12 -11.36 -4.53
N LEU A 277 5.81 -11.43 -4.85
CA LEU A 277 5.12 -10.46 -5.70
C LEU A 277 5.36 -9.04 -5.16
N SER A 278 6.18 -8.27 -5.87
CA SER A 278 6.65 -6.98 -5.40
C SER A 278 6.02 -5.86 -6.20
N TYR A 279 5.58 -4.81 -5.52
CA TYR A 279 4.93 -3.66 -6.14
C TYR A 279 5.95 -2.55 -6.38
N LEU A 280 6.08 -2.13 -7.64
CA LEU A 280 6.85 -0.97 -8.07
C LEU A 280 5.89 0.15 -8.48
N LYS A 281 6.04 1.32 -7.85
CA LYS A 281 5.41 2.57 -8.26
C LYS A 281 6.48 3.61 -8.57
N VAL A 282 6.36 4.27 -9.72
CA VAL A 282 7.18 5.45 -10.05
C VAL A 282 6.27 6.66 -10.16
N GLU A 283 6.47 7.64 -9.28
CA GLU A 283 5.76 8.92 -9.25
C GLU A 283 6.73 10.04 -9.63
N THR A 284 6.27 11.03 -10.41
CA THR A 284 7.06 12.22 -10.74
C THR A 284 6.38 13.47 -10.17
N TYR A 285 7.16 14.30 -9.47
CA TYR A 285 6.72 15.58 -8.91
C TYR A 285 7.53 16.73 -9.48
N LEU A 286 6.84 17.85 -9.71
CA LEU A 286 7.44 19.14 -10.01
C LEU A 286 7.25 20.03 -8.80
N ASN A 287 8.31 20.70 -8.37
CA ASN A 287 8.17 21.70 -7.32
C ASN A 287 7.69 23.01 -7.94
N SER A 288 6.37 23.21 -8.01
CA SER A 288 5.81 24.51 -8.37
C SER A 288 5.44 25.27 -7.09
N GLU A 289 6.37 26.05 -6.54
CA GLU A 289 6.05 27.04 -5.49
C GLU A 289 5.08 28.14 -5.99
N TYR A 290 4.78 28.19 -7.29
CA TYR A 290 3.92 29.19 -7.90
C TYR A 290 2.92 28.50 -8.84
N GLY A 291 1.62 28.62 -8.54
CA GLY A 291 0.47 28.08 -9.27
C GLY A 291 0.25 28.63 -10.69
N THR A 292 1.31 28.72 -11.49
CA THR A 292 1.26 29.02 -12.91
C THR A 292 1.43 27.75 -13.72
N LYS A 293 0.47 27.49 -14.61
CA LYS A 293 0.43 26.38 -15.58
C LYS A 293 1.82 26.07 -16.14
N VAL A 294 2.37 24.94 -15.71
CA VAL A 294 3.65 24.43 -16.20
C VAL A 294 3.49 24.04 -17.65
N ARG A 295 4.32 24.60 -18.54
CA ARG A 295 4.49 24.05 -19.89
C ARG A 295 5.49 22.91 -19.80
N PHE A 296 5.05 21.72 -20.12
CA PHE A 296 5.90 20.54 -20.19
C PHE A 296 6.90 20.69 -21.34
N PHE A 297 8.18 20.44 -21.04
CA PHE A 297 9.18 20.19 -22.07
C PHE A 297 9.15 18.69 -22.38
N MET A 298 9.06 18.35 -23.66
CA MET A 298 9.03 16.97 -24.15
C MET A 298 10.28 16.23 -23.68
N PHE A 299 10.13 15.20 -22.84
CA PHE A 299 11.24 14.33 -22.52
C PHE A 299 11.25 13.17 -23.51
N LYS A 300 12.25 13.14 -24.41
CA LYS A 300 12.57 11.97 -25.25
C LYS A 300 13.16 10.83 -24.39
N GLY A 301 12.36 10.27 -23.50
CA GLY A 301 12.81 9.26 -22.55
C GLY A 301 12.55 7.83 -23.01
N SER A 302 13.31 6.89 -22.45
CA SER A 302 12.98 5.47 -22.50
C SER A 302 12.78 4.92 -21.08
N PHE A 303 11.79 4.06 -20.93
CA PHE A 303 11.52 3.31 -19.71
C PHE A 303 11.71 1.83 -20.00
N LYS A 304 12.59 1.16 -19.25
CA LYS A 304 12.93 -0.25 -19.49
C LYS A 304 12.73 -1.09 -18.23
N LEU A 305 11.90 -2.13 -18.35
CA LEU A 305 11.75 -3.21 -17.38
C LEU A 305 11.99 -4.54 -18.11
N ILE A 306 13.25 -4.93 -18.27
CA ILE A 306 13.62 -6.14 -19.01
C ILE A 306 13.79 -7.29 -18.02
N ASN A 307 13.24 -8.47 -18.34
CA ASN A 307 13.32 -9.70 -17.52
C ASN A 307 12.73 -9.58 -16.10
N ALA A 308 11.90 -8.57 -15.83
CA ALA A 308 11.40 -8.27 -14.48
C ALA A 308 10.31 -9.25 -13.99
N GLY A 309 9.87 -10.17 -14.85
CA GLY A 309 8.75 -11.06 -14.54
C GLY A 309 7.49 -10.28 -14.24
N VAL A 310 7.26 -9.21 -15.01
CA VAL A 310 6.07 -8.37 -14.86
C VAL A 310 4.83 -9.22 -15.15
N THR A 311 3.97 -9.36 -14.13
CA THR A 311 2.73 -10.15 -14.23
C THR A 311 1.50 -9.28 -14.39
N ARG A 312 1.60 -8.01 -13.98
CA ARG A 312 0.58 -6.97 -14.16
C ARG A 312 1.24 -5.63 -14.33
N PHE A 313 0.67 -4.81 -15.21
CA PHE A 313 1.12 -3.45 -15.48
C PHE A 313 -0.10 -2.53 -15.60
N ASN A 314 -0.08 -1.42 -14.87
CA ASN A 314 -1.12 -0.39 -14.97
C ASN A 314 -0.46 0.99 -15.12
N PHE A 315 -0.94 1.75 -16.09
CA PHE A 315 -0.55 3.14 -16.31
C PHE A 315 -1.76 4.03 -16.03
N VAL A 316 -1.64 4.89 -15.03
CA VAL A 316 -2.70 5.84 -14.70
C VAL A 316 -2.23 7.23 -15.07
N ASN A 317 -2.99 7.87 -15.94
CA ASN A 317 -2.84 9.28 -16.28
C ASN A 317 -4.04 10.04 -15.71
N ASP A 318 -3.84 10.65 -14.55
CA ASP A 318 -4.89 11.40 -13.84
C ASP A 318 -4.84 12.91 -14.15
N SER A 319 -4.01 13.32 -15.12
CA SER A 319 -3.96 14.72 -15.53
C SER A 319 -5.18 15.03 -16.40
N GLY A 320 -6.28 15.48 -15.80
CA GLY A 320 -7.51 15.94 -16.48
C GLY A 320 -7.32 17.09 -17.51
N THR A 321 -6.11 17.32 -18.01
CA THR A 321 -5.72 18.26 -19.05
C THR A 321 -5.20 17.52 -20.28
N ALA A 322 -5.63 17.95 -21.46
CA ALA A 322 -5.45 17.29 -22.76
C ALA A 322 -4.01 17.29 -23.33
N TYR A 323 -2.98 17.41 -22.51
CA TYR A 323 -1.58 17.43 -22.93
C TYR A 323 -0.80 16.38 -22.15
N SER A 324 -1.05 15.13 -22.48
CA SER A 324 -0.37 14.00 -21.88
C SER A 324 0.86 13.67 -22.71
N TYR A 325 2.03 13.65 -22.08
CA TYR A 325 3.31 13.41 -22.75
C TYR A 325 3.84 12.03 -22.35
N PHE A 326 3.87 11.09 -23.30
CA PHE A 326 4.37 9.73 -23.09
C PHE A 326 5.89 9.66 -23.26
N PRO A 327 6.61 8.77 -22.56
CA PRO A 327 7.97 8.40 -22.98
C PRO A 327 7.93 7.88 -24.42
N ASN A 328 8.92 8.25 -25.22
CA ASN A 328 8.96 7.86 -26.63
C ASN A 328 9.23 6.36 -26.80
N GLU A 329 9.89 5.74 -25.83
CA GLU A 329 10.24 4.33 -25.89
C GLU A 329 9.86 3.62 -24.57
N PHE A 330 9.15 2.51 -24.69
CA PHE A 330 8.72 1.70 -23.57
C PHE A 330 9.08 0.24 -23.83
N HIS A 331 10.03 -0.29 -23.06
CA HIS A 331 10.54 -1.65 -23.25
C HIS A 331 10.13 -2.55 -22.07
N LEU A 332 9.23 -3.48 -22.35
CA LEU A 332 8.77 -4.55 -21.47
C LEU A 332 9.21 -5.93 -21.98
N GLY A 333 10.29 -5.99 -22.74
CA GLY A 333 10.76 -7.24 -23.33
C GLY A 333 11.05 -8.34 -22.29
N ASN A 334 10.78 -9.59 -22.68
CA ASN A 334 10.99 -10.81 -21.89
C ASN A 334 10.21 -10.86 -20.56
N ASN A 335 9.00 -10.28 -20.53
CA ASN A 335 8.05 -10.43 -19.42
C ASN A 335 6.85 -11.31 -19.82
N ASP A 336 6.32 -12.07 -18.86
CA ASP A 336 5.14 -12.93 -19.06
C ASP A 336 3.85 -12.16 -18.74
N ILE A 337 3.57 -11.13 -19.53
CA ILE A 337 2.40 -10.24 -19.34
C ILE A 337 1.14 -10.91 -19.92
N PRO A 338 0.00 -10.93 -19.19
CA PRO A 338 -1.27 -11.41 -19.72
C PRO A 338 -1.78 -10.57 -20.92
N GLU A 339 -2.48 -11.20 -21.87
CA GLU A 339 -3.04 -10.50 -23.05
C GLU A 339 -4.02 -9.37 -22.68
N SER A 340 -4.81 -9.54 -21.60
CA SER A 340 -5.71 -8.49 -21.08
C SER A 340 -4.98 -7.20 -20.72
N ASP A 341 -3.78 -7.33 -20.15
CA ASP A 341 -2.98 -6.21 -19.65
C ASP A 341 -2.25 -5.56 -20.83
N ILE A 342 -1.84 -6.35 -21.83
CA ILE A 342 -1.32 -5.83 -23.11
C ILE A 342 -2.40 -5.00 -23.82
N ASN A 343 -3.65 -5.47 -23.87
CA ASN A 343 -4.74 -4.71 -24.49
C ASN A 343 -5.02 -3.39 -23.74
N THR A 344 -5.03 -3.43 -22.41
CA THR A 344 -5.16 -2.22 -21.58
C THR A 344 -4.01 -1.24 -21.83
N LEU A 345 -2.78 -1.74 -21.95
CA LEU A 345 -1.61 -0.94 -22.31
C LEU A 345 -1.76 -0.30 -23.69
N LEU A 346 -2.19 -1.07 -24.69
CA LEU A 346 -2.39 -0.58 -26.05
C LEU A 346 -3.50 0.48 -26.12
N GLU A 347 -4.59 0.30 -25.39
CA GLU A 347 -5.66 1.31 -25.27
C GLU A 347 -5.14 2.60 -24.62
N ALA A 348 -4.38 2.48 -23.53
CA ALA A 348 -3.74 3.62 -22.88
C ALA A 348 -2.77 4.33 -23.83
N PHE A 349 -1.92 3.59 -24.55
CA PHE A 349 -1.02 4.16 -25.56
C PHE A 349 -1.79 4.88 -26.67
N ASN A 350 -2.80 4.24 -27.27
CA ASN A 350 -3.61 4.81 -28.34
C ASN A 350 -4.35 6.10 -27.92
N SER A 351 -4.78 6.17 -26.66
CA SER A 351 -5.41 7.38 -26.10
C SER A 351 -4.44 8.56 -26.01
N VAL A 352 -3.15 8.29 -25.83
CA VAL A 352 -2.11 9.32 -25.74
C VAL A 352 -1.61 9.76 -27.13
N VAL A 353 -1.58 8.87 -28.12
CA VAL A 353 -1.03 9.20 -29.47
C VAL A 353 -1.85 10.24 -30.25
N HIS A 354 -3.05 10.59 -29.79
CA HIS A 354 -3.87 11.63 -30.44
C HIS A 354 -3.25 13.05 -30.38
N TYR A 355 -2.14 13.25 -29.66
CA TYR A 355 -1.50 14.56 -29.52
C TYR A 355 -0.04 14.59 -30.02
N ARG A 356 0.13 15.02 -31.27
CA ARG A 356 1.34 15.59 -31.91
C ARG A 356 2.70 15.21 -31.29
N THR A 357 3.22 14.03 -31.62
CA THR A 357 4.67 13.81 -31.67
C THR A 357 5.08 13.54 -33.11
N ALA A 358 6.11 14.23 -33.60
CA ALA A 358 6.71 13.94 -34.91
C ALA A 358 7.60 12.69 -34.87
N ASP A 359 7.89 12.19 -33.66
CA ASP A 359 8.71 11.00 -33.42
C ASP A 359 7.80 9.77 -33.22
N PRO A 360 8.23 8.59 -33.73
CA PRO A 360 7.51 7.34 -33.53
C PRO A 360 7.56 6.94 -32.05
N LEU A 361 6.42 6.48 -31.53
CA LEU A 361 6.33 5.84 -30.23
C LEU A 361 6.74 4.37 -30.38
N VAL A 362 7.68 3.92 -29.57
CA VAL A 362 8.19 2.55 -29.57
C VAL A 362 7.63 1.83 -28.34
N LEU A 363 6.83 0.79 -28.56
CA LEU A 363 6.43 -0.15 -27.52
C LEU A 363 7.05 -1.52 -27.83
N ASP A 364 8.05 -1.89 -27.05
CA ASP A 364 8.76 -3.15 -27.20
C ASP A 364 8.33 -4.14 -26.13
N ILE A 365 7.45 -5.07 -26.51
CA ILE A 365 7.00 -6.19 -25.67
C ILE A 365 7.62 -7.53 -26.11
N SER A 366 8.74 -7.48 -26.83
CA SER A 366 9.32 -8.66 -27.48
C SER A 366 9.84 -9.72 -26.50
N GLY A 367 9.77 -11.00 -26.89
CA GLY A 367 10.39 -12.10 -26.13
C GLY A 367 9.61 -12.63 -24.91
N GLY A 368 8.41 -12.12 -24.63
CA GLY A 368 7.46 -12.73 -23.69
C GLY A 368 6.69 -13.92 -24.29
N THR A 369 6.28 -14.89 -23.47
CA THR A 369 5.64 -16.14 -23.94
C THR A 369 4.23 -15.99 -24.53
N ASN A 370 3.61 -14.79 -24.42
CA ASN A 370 2.24 -14.50 -24.88
C ASN A 370 2.17 -13.46 -26.02
N ALA A 371 3.29 -13.18 -26.68
CA ALA A 371 3.41 -12.04 -27.58
C ALA A 371 2.65 -12.22 -28.90
N VAL A 372 1.40 -11.74 -28.95
CA VAL A 372 0.80 -10.85 -29.97
C VAL A 372 -0.73 -11.02 -29.92
N PRO A 373 -1.50 -9.97 -29.58
CA PRO A 373 -2.96 -10.04 -29.64
C PRO A 373 -3.42 -10.37 -31.06
N SER A 374 -4.34 -11.34 -31.20
CA SER A 374 -4.83 -11.83 -32.49
C SER A 374 -5.56 -10.77 -33.35
N SER A 375 -5.89 -9.62 -32.75
CA SER A 375 -6.68 -8.52 -33.35
C SER A 375 -5.86 -7.43 -34.05
N VAL A 376 -4.52 -7.48 -34.02
CA VAL A 376 -3.67 -6.40 -34.57
C VAL A 376 -3.16 -6.80 -35.98
N THR A 377 -3.78 -6.25 -37.02
CA THR A 377 -3.52 -6.61 -38.43
C THR A 377 -2.31 -5.92 -39.08
N ALA A 378 -1.55 -5.10 -38.34
CA ALA A 378 -0.39 -4.38 -38.86
C ALA A 378 0.81 -4.52 -37.92
N ILE A 379 1.54 -5.63 -38.01
CA ILE A 379 2.82 -5.84 -37.33
C ILE A 379 3.85 -6.28 -38.36
N ASP A 380 4.96 -5.55 -38.45
CA ASP A 380 6.15 -6.00 -39.18
C ASP A 380 6.79 -7.15 -38.41
N THR A 381 6.99 -8.28 -39.09
CA THR A 381 7.38 -9.61 -38.57
C THR A 381 8.78 -9.71 -37.92
N LYS A 382 9.38 -8.60 -37.47
CA LYS A 382 10.58 -8.63 -36.64
C LYS A 382 10.21 -8.23 -35.22
N ASN A 383 9.93 -9.22 -34.35
CA ASN A 383 9.86 -9.20 -32.88
C ASN A 383 10.03 -7.84 -32.15
N THR A 384 9.30 -6.82 -32.55
CA THR A 384 9.35 -5.45 -32.03
C THR A 384 8.07 -4.84 -32.57
N MET A 385 7.13 -4.48 -31.70
CA MET A 385 5.93 -3.78 -32.15
C MET A 385 6.32 -2.32 -32.41
N ILE A 386 6.87 -2.04 -33.60
CA ILE A 386 7.08 -0.66 -34.03
C ILE A 386 5.73 -0.14 -34.52
N LEU A 387 4.98 0.53 -33.64
CA LEU A 387 3.79 1.29 -34.03
C LEU A 387 4.24 2.54 -34.77
N ASN A 388 4.40 2.43 -36.09
CA ASN A 388 4.52 3.58 -36.98
C ASN A 388 3.14 4.24 -37.16
N LEU A 389 2.74 5.06 -36.19
CA LEU A 389 1.54 5.87 -36.29
C LEU A 389 1.88 7.14 -37.09
N GLN A 390 1.57 7.13 -38.39
CA GLN A 390 1.61 8.36 -39.20
C GLN A 390 0.52 9.30 -38.71
N THR A 391 0.91 10.47 -38.21
CA THR A 391 -0.02 11.54 -37.88
C THR A 391 -0.68 12.07 -39.15
N TYR A 392 -2.01 11.98 -39.24
CA TYR A 392 -2.76 12.81 -40.18
C TYR A 392 -2.82 14.22 -39.60
N SER A 393 -2.16 15.17 -40.23
CA SER A 393 -2.43 16.58 -39.99
C SER A 393 -3.75 16.92 -40.69
N ASP A 394 -4.81 17.10 -39.92
CA ASP A 394 -5.99 17.83 -40.39
C ASP A 394 -5.58 19.30 -40.58
N ASN A 395 -5.12 19.62 -41.79
CA ASN A 395 -5.06 21.01 -42.24
C ASN A 395 -6.48 21.43 -42.63
N GLY A 396 -7.21 21.96 -41.64
CA GLY A 396 -8.39 22.78 -41.78
C GLY A 396 -8.21 24.08 -41.01
#